data_AF-A0A961FXK6-F1
#
_entry.id   AF-A0A961FXK6-F1
#
_cell.length_a   1.000
_cell.length_b   1.000
_cell.length_c   1.000
_cell.angle_alpha   90.00
_cell.angle_beta   90.00
_cell.angle_gamma   90.00
#
_symmetry.space_group_name_H-M   'P 1'
#
loop_
_entity.id
_entity.type
_entity.pdbx_description
1 polymer ?
#
loop_
_entity_poly.entity_id
_entity_poly.type
_entity_poly.pdbx_seq_one_letter_code
_entity_poly.pdbx_strand_id
1 'polypeptide(L)'
;EFSRDMMIEGAPGSTARDQSRAKVDKLAEMKHYGLHRHFTGGTSVVMFGGGMKKGFVYGKTADERPLVAVENPVTIRDLHATIYTAMGINPKTVYEIEKRPFYATHDAKGEAVTELFG
;
A
#
# COMPACT_ATOMS: atom_id res chain seq x y z
N GLU A 1 -11.94 -10.77 8.23
CA GLU A 1 -10.79 -10.98 9.16
C GLU A 1 -10.59 -9.88 10.21
N PHE A 2 -11.27 -8.73 10.11
CA PHE A 2 -11.25 -7.66 11.14
C PHE A 2 -11.73 -8.07 12.56
N SER A 3 -12.43 -9.20 12.71
CA SER A 3 -13.08 -9.57 13.97
C SER A 3 -12.18 -10.29 14.97
N ARG A 4 -11.03 -10.84 14.55
CA ARG A 4 -10.10 -11.52 15.47
C ARG A 4 -9.06 -10.59 16.08
N ASP A 5 -8.72 -9.50 15.41
CA ASP A 5 -7.84 -8.45 15.98
C ASP A 5 -8.48 -7.81 17.20
N MET A 6 -9.77 -7.46 17.15
CA MET A 6 -10.48 -6.86 18.30
C MET A 6 -10.54 -7.77 19.55
N MET A 7 -10.36 -9.09 19.39
CA MET A 7 -10.38 -10.05 20.50
C MET A 7 -8.99 -10.32 21.10
N ILE A 8 -7.90 -9.93 20.43
CA ILE A 8 -6.51 -10.21 20.84
C ILE A 8 -5.73 -8.91 21.08
N GLU A 9 -5.99 -7.84 20.31
CA GLU A 9 -5.65 -6.47 20.69
C GLU A 9 -6.46 -6.08 21.94
N GLY A 10 -5.91 -6.41 23.11
CA GLY A 10 -6.58 -6.16 24.38
C GLY A 10 -6.25 -7.18 25.48
N ALA A 11 -5.53 -8.26 25.17
CA ALA A 11 -5.03 -9.15 26.22
C ALA A 11 -4.11 -8.35 27.18
N PRO A 12 -4.45 -8.21 28.48
CA PRO A 12 -3.64 -7.44 29.41
C PRO A 12 -2.21 -7.99 29.47
N GLY A 13 -1.23 -7.16 29.12
CA GLY A 13 0.19 -7.53 29.05
C GLY A 13 0.71 -7.95 27.66
N SER A 14 -0.16 -8.08 26.65
CA SER A 14 0.24 -8.28 25.26
C SER A 14 0.64 -6.95 24.62
N THR A 15 1.74 -6.97 23.90
CA THR A 15 2.22 -5.91 23.02
C THR A 15 1.89 -6.28 21.57
N ALA A 16 1.63 -5.32 20.69
CA ALA A 16 1.41 -5.63 19.26
C ALA A 16 2.48 -6.59 18.71
N ARG A 17 3.73 -6.48 19.19
CA ARG A 17 4.91 -7.30 18.86
C ARG A 17 4.84 -8.79 19.22
N ASP A 18 3.94 -9.21 20.11
CA ASP A 18 3.82 -10.62 20.56
C ASP A 18 2.58 -11.37 20.04
N GLN A 19 1.77 -10.72 19.19
CA GLN A 19 0.53 -11.30 18.66
C GLN A 19 0.77 -12.50 17.71
N SER A 20 1.94 -12.59 17.07
CA SER A 20 2.26 -13.71 16.18
C SER A 20 2.89 -14.86 16.98
N ARG A 21 2.14 -15.96 17.13
CA ARG A 21 2.61 -17.22 17.74
C ARG A 21 3.67 -17.97 16.90
N ALA A 22 3.97 -17.49 15.69
CA ALA A 22 4.91 -18.09 14.75
C ALA A 22 5.79 -17.00 14.08
N LYS A 23 6.50 -16.23 14.92
CA LYS A 23 7.43 -15.20 14.45
C LYS A 23 8.73 -15.86 13.97
N VAL A 24 8.97 -15.80 12.66
CA VAL A 24 10.18 -16.32 12.01
C VAL A 24 10.67 -15.33 10.95
N ASP A 25 11.98 -15.26 10.72
CA ASP A 25 12.54 -14.40 9.68
C ASP A 25 12.35 -15.00 8.28
N LYS A 26 12.33 -16.33 8.18
CA LYS A 26 12.15 -17.08 6.93
C LYS A 26 10.83 -17.83 6.89
N LEU A 27 10.14 -17.74 5.76
CA LEU A 27 8.86 -18.42 5.52
C LEU A 27 9.12 -19.85 5.04
N ALA A 28 9.26 -20.80 5.97
CA ALA A 28 9.54 -22.21 5.63
C ALA A 28 8.32 -23.17 5.72
N GLU A 29 7.27 -22.83 6.46
CA GLU A 29 6.14 -23.72 6.76
C GLU A 29 4.83 -22.97 6.52
N MET A 30 3.74 -23.69 6.20
CA MET A 30 2.42 -23.09 5.95
C MET A 30 1.93 -22.21 7.10
N LYS A 31 2.25 -22.55 8.36
CA LYS A 31 1.90 -21.74 9.55
C LYS A 31 2.61 -20.37 9.60
N HIS A 32 3.67 -20.18 8.81
CA HIS A 32 4.38 -18.91 8.68
C HIS A 32 3.68 -17.96 7.69
N TYR A 33 2.82 -18.51 6.82
CA TYR A 33 1.94 -17.78 5.90
C TYR A 33 0.57 -17.56 6.56
N GLY A 34 -0.09 -16.43 6.26
CA GLY A 34 -1.33 -16.03 6.96
C GLY A 34 -1.00 -15.31 8.26
N LEU A 35 -0.48 -14.08 8.13
CA LEU A 35 -0.13 -13.25 9.27
C LEU A 35 -1.30 -12.34 9.62
N HIS A 36 -1.62 -12.31 10.90
CA HIS A 36 -2.55 -11.39 11.57
C HIS A 36 -2.07 -9.92 11.57
N ARG A 37 -1.25 -9.54 10.58
CA ARG A 37 -0.47 -8.29 10.50
C ARG A 37 -0.71 -7.54 9.19
N HIS A 38 -1.78 -7.85 8.46
CA HIS A 38 -2.26 -7.09 7.29
C HIS A 38 -1.18 -6.64 6.28
N PHE A 39 -0.13 -7.44 6.07
CA PHE A 39 0.99 -7.14 5.15
C PHE A 39 1.42 -5.66 5.14
N THR A 40 1.65 -5.04 6.32
CA THR A 40 1.88 -3.58 6.43
C THR A 40 3.09 -3.06 5.64
N GLY A 41 3.99 -3.93 5.17
CA GLY A 41 5.17 -3.57 4.39
C GLY A 41 4.94 -3.43 2.88
N GLY A 42 3.85 -3.99 2.35
CA GLY A 42 3.61 -4.03 0.91
C GLY A 42 2.21 -4.52 0.55
N THR A 43 1.62 -3.94 -0.48
CA THR A 43 0.31 -4.32 -1.01
C THR A 43 0.35 -4.45 -2.52
N SER A 44 -0.59 -5.18 -3.09
CA SER A 44 -0.79 -5.29 -4.53
C SER A 44 -2.05 -4.56 -4.94
N VAL A 45 -1.97 -3.75 -6.00
CA VAL A 45 -3.11 -2.99 -6.54
C VAL A 45 -3.30 -3.39 -8.00
N VAL A 46 -4.53 -3.76 -8.35
CA VAL A 46 -4.92 -4.04 -9.73
C VAL A 46 -5.51 -2.78 -10.35
N MET A 47 -4.96 -2.37 -11.49
CA MET A 47 -5.41 -1.21 -12.25
C MET A 47 -5.85 -1.66 -13.65
N PHE A 48 -6.95 -1.10 -14.16
CA PHE A 48 -7.46 -1.36 -15.51
C PHE A 48 -8.15 -0.12 -16.07
N GLY A 49 -8.11 0.04 -17.40
CA GLY A 49 -8.61 1.25 -18.06
C GLY A 49 -7.65 2.44 -17.93
N GLY A 50 -8.11 3.66 -18.24
CA GLY A 50 -7.34 4.90 -18.01
C GLY A 50 -5.97 4.97 -18.71
N GLY A 51 -5.78 4.22 -19.80
CA GLY A 51 -4.50 4.14 -20.52
C GLY A 51 -3.45 3.21 -19.89
N MET A 52 -3.81 2.39 -18.90
CA MET A 52 -2.88 1.43 -18.30
C MET A 52 -2.44 0.35 -19.30
N LYS A 53 -1.16 -0.03 -19.24
CA LYS A 53 -0.61 -1.18 -19.97
C LYS A 53 -1.38 -2.46 -19.64
N LYS A 54 -1.67 -3.25 -20.67
CA LYS A 54 -2.38 -4.53 -20.53
C LYS A 54 -1.39 -5.65 -20.19
N GLY A 55 -1.77 -6.54 -19.27
CA GLY A 55 -0.97 -7.72 -18.92
C GLY A 55 0.41 -7.37 -18.35
N PHE A 56 0.50 -6.25 -17.63
CA PHE A 56 1.76 -5.70 -17.14
C PHE A 56 1.85 -5.79 -15.61
N VAL A 57 2.99 -6.23 -15.12
CA VAL A 57 3.33 -6.27 -13.68
C VAL A 57 4.42 -5.25 -13.43
N TYR A 58 4.25 -4.43 -12.39
CA TYR A 58 5.17 -3.35 -12.06
C TYR A 58 5.62 -3.48 -10.60
N GLY A 59 6.93 -3.59 -10.41
CA GLY A 59 7.57 -3.75 -9.11
C GLY A 59 7.46 -5.15 -8.53
N LYS A 60 8.12 -5.34 -7.38
CA LYS A 60 8.22 -6.63 -6.68
C LYS A 60 8.37 -6.38 -5.17
N THR A 61 7.77 -7.25 -4.35
CA THR A 61 8.02 -7.33 -2.91
C THR A 61 9.05 -8.41 -2.58
N ALA A 62 9.74 -8.27 -1.44
CA ALA A 62 10.68 -9.28 -0.96
C ALA A 62 10.00 -10.66 -0.83
N ASP A 63 10.73 -11.73 -1.16
CA ASP A 63 10.26 -13.12 -1.06
C ASP A 63 10.20 -13.61 0.41
N GLU A 64 10.99 -12.97 1.28
CA GLU A 64 11.04 -13.21 2.73
C GLU A 64 10.61 -11.96 3.52
N ARG A 65 10.41 -12.11 4.83
CA ARG A 65 10.03 -10.99 5.70
C ARG A 65 11.05 -9.86 5.62
N PRO A 66 10.61 -8.58 5.69
CA PRO A 66 9.26 -8.11 6.02
C PRO A 66 8.28 -7.97 4.85
N LEU A 67 8.55 -8.59 3.68
CA LEU A 67 7.68 -8.54 2.50
C LEU A 67 7.44 -7.11 1.98
N VAL A 68 8.44 -6.24 2.12
CA VAL A 68 8.40 -4.85 1.63
C VAL A 68 8.62 -4.78 0.12
N ALA A 69 8.16 -3.71 -0.52
CA ALA A 69 8.51 -3.44 -1.92
C ALA A 69 10.02 -3.23 -2.07
N VAL A 70 10.66 -4.05 -2.90
CA VAL A 70 12.11 -4.04 -3.17
C VAL A 70 12.45 -3.58 -4.58
N GLU A 71 11.48 -3.65 -5.50
CA GLU A 71 11.64 -3.18 -6.88
C GLU A 71 10.50 -2.21 -7.21
N ASN A 72 10.86 -1.06 -7.77
CA ASN A 72 9.96 0.02 -8.20
C ASN A 72 8.82 0.32 -7.19
N PRO A 73 9.15 0.67 -5.94
CA PRO A 73 8.14 0.91 -4.91
C PRO A 73 7.25 2.10 -5.29
N VAL A 74 5.94 1.91 -5.19
CA VAL A 74 4.94 2.95 -5.40
C VAL A 74 4.36 3.37 -4.06
N THR A 75 4.51 4.64 -3.70
CA THR A 75 3.90 5.17 -2.48
C THR A 75 2.40 5.39 -2.68
N ILE A 76 1.62 5.42 -1.60
CA ILE A 76 0.17 5.72 -1.69
C ILE A 76 -0.08 7.08 -2.34
N ARG A 77 0.78 8.07 -2.05
CA ARG A 77 0.71 9.40 -2.65
C ARG A 77 0.86 9.35 -4.17
N ASP A 78 1.85 8.61 -4.65
CA ASP A 78 2.18 8.50 -6.08
C ASP A 78 1.17 7.59 -6.81
N LEU A 79 0.60 6.60 -6.12
CA LEU A 79 -0.55 5.83 -6.61
C LEU A 79 -1.78 6.74 -6.83
N HIS A 80 -2.13 7.59 -5.87
CA HIS A 80 -3.21 8.56 -6.05
C HIS A 80 -2.93 9.54 -7.20
N ALA A 81 -1.68 10.02 -7.31
CA ALA A 81 -1.29 10.87 -8.43
C ALA A 81 -1.48 10.17 -9.78
N THR A 82 -1.07 8.90 -9.87
CA THR A 82 -1.26 8.04 -11.06
C THR A 82 -2.74 7.91 -11.42
N ILE A 83 -3.61 7.65 -10.44
CA ILE A 83 -5.06 7.54 -10.65
C ILE A 83 -5.63 8.85 -11.18
N TYR A 84 -5.28 10.00 -10.58
CA TYR A 84 -5.77 11.30 -11.06
C TYR A 84 -5.28 11.62 -12.46
N THR A 85 -4.02 11.33 -12.78
CA THR A 85 -3.50 11.49 -14.12
C THR A 85 -4.26 10.63 -15.13
N ALA A 86 -4.59 9.38 -14.79
CA ALA A 86 -5.40 8.50 -15.63
C ALA A 86 -6.83 9.05 -15.87
N MET A 87 -7.35 9.84 -14.94
CA MET A 87 -8.64 10.53 -15.04
C MET A 87 -8.55 11.90 -15.75
N GLY A 88 -7.35 12.34 -16.18
CA GLY A 88 -7.14 13.66 -16.77
C GLY A 88 -7.14 14.81 -15.76
N ILE A 89 -7.00 14.52 -14.46
CA ILE A 89 -6.93 15.50 -13.38
C ILE A 89 -5.47 15.78 -13.06
N ASN A 90 -5.09 17.05 -12.95
CA ASN A 90 -3.75 17.41 -12.51
C ASN A 90 -3.58 17.02 -11.02
N PRO A 91 -2.65 16.11 -10.66
CA PRO A 91 -2.48 15.64 -9.28
C PRO A 91 -1.98 16.73 -8.31
N LYS A 92 -1.52 17.87 -8.84
CA LYS A 92 -1.08 19.05 -8.09
C LYS A 92 -2.18 20.09 -7.89
N THR A 93 -3.41 19.78 -8.31
CA THR A 93 -4.56 20.68 -8.12
C THR A 93 -4.80 20.94 -6.63
N VAL A 94 -5.06 22.20 -6.30
CA VAL A 94 -5.35 22.66 -4.94
C VAL A 94 -6.62 23.50 -4.99
N TYR A 95 -7.51 23.25 -4.03
CA TYR A 95 -8.71 24.05 -3.80
C TYR A 95 -8.56 24.81 -2.49
N GLU A 96 -8.91 26.10 -2.47
CA GLU A 96 -9.02 26.85 -1.22
C GLU A 96 -10.44 26.74 -0.69
N ILE A 97 -10.60 26.11 0.48
CA ILE A 97 -11.88 25.94 1.16
C ILE A 97 -11.75 26.58 2.53
N GLU A 98 -12.59 27.56 2.85
CA GLU A 98 -12.54 28.29 4.12
C GLU A 98 -11.14 28.84 4.47
N LYS A 99 -10.43 29.38 3.47
CA LYS A 99 -9.05 29.89 3.60
C LYS A 99 -8.01 28.83 3.95
N ARG A 100 -8.31 27.55 3.73
CA ARG A 100 -7.38 26.42 3.90
C ARG A 100 -7.15 25.70 2.58
N PRO A 101 -5.90 25.32 2.25
CA PRO A 101 -5.63 24.57 1.03
C PRO A 101 -6.01 23.09 1.20
N PHE A 102 -6.77 22.57 0.24
CA PHE A 102 -7.10 21.16 0.07
C PHE A 102 -6.45 20.64 -1.20
N TYR A 103 -5.48 19.76 -1.04
CA TYR A 103 -4.70 19.22 -2.14
C TYR A 103 -5.31 17.92 -2.66
N ALA A 104 -5.32 17.73 -3.98
CA ALA A 104 -5.76 16.48 -4.59
C ALA A 104 -4.89 15.30 -4.13
N THR A 105 -3.57 15.48 -4.11
CA THR A 105 -2.61 14.52 -3.52
C THR A 105 -1.94 15.12 -2.28
N HIS A 106 -1.37 14.30 -1.39
CA HIS A 106 -0.71 14.80 -0.18
C HIS A 106 0.32 15.90 -0.51
N ASP A 107 0.05 17.12 -0.03
CA ASP A 107 0.80 18.36 -0.30
C ASP A 107 1.04 18.70 -1.79
N ALA A 108 0.26 18.15 -2.73
CA ALA A 108 0.52 18.26 -4.19
C ALA A 108 1.92 17.76 -4.63
N LYS A 109 2.55 16.88 -3.82
CA LYS A 109 3.87 16.31 -4.11
C LYS A 109 3.81 14.93 -4.78
N GLY A 110 2.61 14.44 -5.08
CA GLY A 110 2.45 13.15 -5.74
C GLY A 110 2.90 13.22 -7.20
N GLU A 111 3.70 12.25 -7.60
CA GLU A 111 4.15 12.10 -8.99
C GLU A 111 3.54 10.84 -9.58
N ALA A 112 2.96 10.94 -10.78
CA ALA A 112 2.36 9.80 -11.44
C ALA A 112 3.44 8.83 -11.92
N VAL A 113 3.18 7.53 -11.76
CA VAL A 113 4.06 6.47 -12.27
C VAL A 113 3.77 6.30 -13.76
N THR A 114 4.42 7.12 -14.58
CA THR A 114 4.20 7.19 -16.03
C THR A 114 4.49 5.88 -16.75
N GLU A 115 5.37 5.05 -16.20
CA GLU A 115 5.72 3.72 -16.72
C GLU A 115 4.55 2.74 -16.76
N LEU A 116 3.48 2.99 -15.99
CA LEU A 116 2.27 2.16 -15.98
C LEU A 116 1.36 2.40 -17.20
N PHE A 117 1.48 3.55 -17.85
CA PHE A 117 0.67 3.92 -19.01
C PHE A 117 1.27 3.36 -20.30
N GLY A 118 0.42 3.05 -21.29
CA GLY A 118 0.81 2.48 -22.59
C GLY A 118 0.00 3.01 -23.76
#